data_AF-A0A511T051-F1
#
_entry.id   AF-A0A511T051-F1
#
_cell.length_a   1.000
_cell.length_b   1.000
_cell.length_c   1.000
_cell.angle_alpha   90.00
_cell.angle_beta   90.00
_cell.angle_gamma   90.00
#
_symmetry.space_group_name_H-M   'P 1'
#
loop_
_entity.id
_entity.type
_entity.pdbx_description
1 polymer ?
#
loop_
_entity_poly.entity_id
_entity_poly.type
_entity_poly.pdbx_seq_one_letter_code
_entity_poly.pdbx_strand_id
1 'polypeptide(L)'
;MLSAVAVVMFGLTACNAGDPSEEQGTLESSEAALCSVEQSCPSGIPVTCSSAGSTCSSSPDNGGWVECDGIRTYCPPACTCGTTRYTATRSGEGATCGAAMTQARTLLTSTVAANCPAGGCNISDALGQCIPLGPNRTDGFRASVTRTYSCREPANCQ
;
A
#
# COMPACT_ATOMS: atom_id res chain seq x y z
N MET A 1 15.06 -30.30 -31.83
CA MET A 1 13.63 -30.29 -32.19
C MET A 1 13.20 -28.82 -32.15
N LEU A 2 13.28 -28.11 -33.28
CA LEU A 2 12.13 -27.70 -34.14
C LEU A 2 10.98 -27.16 -33.27
N SER A 3 10.64 -25.87 -33.21
CA SER A 3 10.09 -24.94 -34.22
C SER A 3 9.08 -24.08 -33.40
N ALA A 4 8.67 -22.84 -33.67
CA ALA A 4 8.69 -21.97 -34.84
C ALA A 4 8.58 -20.50 -34.38
N VAL A 5 9.17 -19.61 -35.19
CA VAL A 5 8.89 -18.18 -35.23
C VAL A 5 7.58 -17.96 -36.00
N ALA A 6 6.67 -17.13 -35.48
CA ALA A 6 5.54 -16.61 -36.23
C ALA A 6 5.59 -15.08 -36.24
N VAL A 7 6.17 -14.55 -37.31
CA VAL A 7 6.04 -13.14 -37.74
C VAL A 7 4.69 -13.01 -38.41
N VAL A 8 3.85 -12.09 -37.93
CA VAL A 8 2.64 -11.69 -38.65
C VAL A 8 2.85 -10.26 -39.15
N MET A 9 3.19 -10.17 -40.44
CA MET A 9 3.10 -8.96 -41.25
C MET A 9 1.65 -8.80 -41.70
N PHE A 10 0.98 -7.70 -41.32
CA PHE A 10 -0.21 -7.24 -42.04
C PHE A 10 0.16 -6.01 -42.85
N GLY A 11 0.07 -6.20 -44.17
CA GLY A 11 0.35 -5.20 -45.18
C GLY A 11 -0.78 -4.18 -45.35
N LEU A 12 -0.40 -3.11 -46.05
CA LEU A 12 -1.20 -1.95 -46.41
C LEU A 12 -2.44 -2.32 -47.24
N THR A 13 -3.57 -1.69 -46.94
CA THR A 13 -4.65 -1.44 -47.92
C THR A 13 -4.69 0.04 -48.25
N ALA A 14 -4.43 0.37 -49.51
CA ALA A 14 -4.66 1.67 -50.12
C ALA A 14 -6.17 1.85 -50.41
N CYS A 15 -6.74 2.99 -50.01
CA CYS A 15 -8.06 3.44 -50.48
C CYS A 15 -7.88 4.72 -51.31
N ASN A 16 -8.40 4.69 -52.53
CA ASN A 16 -8.36 5.76 -53.53
C ASN A 16 -9.77 6.37 -53.73
N ALA A 17 -9.82 7.70 -53.76
CA ALA A 17 -10.77 8.62 -54.42
C ALA A 17 -12.28 8.63 -54.05
N GLY A 18 -12.75 9.82 -53.63
CA GLY A 18 -14.14 10.30 -53.80
C GLY A 18 -14.61 11.32 -52.75
N ASP A 19 -14.61 12.61 -53.09
CA ASP A 19 -15.34 13.73 -52.41
C ASP A 19 -16.58 14.09 -53.27
N PRO A 20 -17.62 14.86 -52.84
CA PRO A 20 -17.71 15.69 -51.64
C PRO A 20 -19.06 15.64 -50.87
N SER A 21 -19.05 16.29 -49.70
CA SER A 21 -20.20 16.78 -48.92
C SER A 21 -21.03 15.74 -48.16
N GLU A 22 -20.87 15.75 -46.84
CA GLU A 22 -21.96 16.01 -45.88
C GLU A 22 -21.34 16.19 -44.48
N GLU A 23 -21.85 17.18 -43.76
CA GLU A 23 -21.41 17.58 -42.43
C GLU A 23 -21.45 16.41 -41.44
N GLN A 24 -20.29 15.82 -41.16
CA GLN A 24 -20.08 15.08 -39.94
C GLN A 24 -18.93 15.75 -39.22
N GLY A 25 -19.29 16.44 -38.14
CA GLY A 25 -18.33 16.86 -37.13
C GLY A 25 -17.49 15.65 -36.77
N THR A 26 -16.28 15.61 -37.33
CA THR A 26 -15.16 14.91 -36.74
C THR A 26 -14.98 15.54 -35.36
N LEU A 27 -15.64 14.94 -34.38
CA LEU A 27 -14.99 14.76 -33.10
C LEU A 27 -13.70 14.04 -33.46
N GLU A 28 -12.63 14.81 -33.66
CA GLU A 28 -11.28 14.35 -33.37
C GLU A 28 -11.41 13.67 -32.01
N SER A 29 -11.57 12.35 -32.04
CA SER A 29 -11.14 11.51 -30.95
C SER A 29 -9.64 11.72 -30.94
N SER A 30 -9.24 12.81 -30.31
CA SER A 30 -7.95 12.94 -29.66
C SER A 30 -7.99 11.96 -28.51
N GLU A 31 -8.06 10.67 -28.86
CA GLU A 31 -7.60 9.59 -28.01
C GLU A 31 -6.11 9.82 -27.89
N ALA A 32 -5.74 10.76 -27.01
CA ALA A 32 -4.40 10.87 -26.48
C ALA A 32 -4.00 9.43 -26.18
N ALA A 33 -3.02 8.91 -26.93
CA ALA A 33 -2.66 7.51 -26.84
C ALA A 33 -2.27 7.26 -25.38
N LEU A 34 -3.17 6.64 -24.63
CA LEU A 34 -2.95 6.36 -23.23
C LEU A 34 -2.07 5.12 -23.18
N CYS A 35 -0.76 5.31 -23.14
CA CYS A 35 0.10 4.19 -22.77
C CYS A 35 -0.21 3.88 -21.29
N SER A 36 -0.43 2.61 -20.97
CA SER A 36 -0.64 2.16 -19.60
C SER A 36 0.06 0.83 -19.37
N VAL A 37 0.75 0.72 -18.24
CA VAL A 37 1.45 -0.50 -17.82
C VAL A 37 1.19 -0.74 -16.34
N GLU A 38 1.10 -2.01 -15.98
CA GLU A 38 1.01 -2.48 -14.60
C GLU A 38 2.13 -3.47 -14.33
N GLN A 39 2.69 -3.41 -13.12
CA GLN A 39 3.64 -4.38 -12.62
C GLN A 39 3.14 -4.94 -11.29
N SER A 40 2.97 -6.26 -11.22
CA SER A 40 2.73 -6.94 -9.94
C SER A 40 4.01 -6.89 -9.10
N CYS A 41 3.88 -6.44 -7.84
CA CYS A 41 5.01 -6.31 -6.94
C CYS A 41 5.09 -7.45 -5.92
N PRO A 42 6.28 -7.77 -5.39
CA PRO A 42 6.47 -8.75 -4.31
C PRO A 42 5.71 -8.41 -3.02
N SER A 43 5.42 -7.12 -2.77
CA SER A 43 4.53 -6.65 -1.70
C SER A 43 3.07 -7.11 -1.87
N GLY A 44 2.67 -7.52 -3.07
CA GLY A 44 1.29 -7.81 -3.45
C GLY A 44 0.50 -6.58 -3.90
N ILE A 45 1.09 -5.37 -3.82
CA ILE A 45 0.46 -4.13 -4.27
C ILE A 45 1.03 -3.79 -5.65
N PRO A 46 0.24 -3.90 -6.74
CA PRO A 46 0.74 -3.57 -8.06
C PRO A 46 1.04 -2.07 -8.17
N VAL A 47 2.04 -1.74 -8.97
CA VAL A 47 2.29 -0.35 -9.40
C VAL A 47 1.79 -0.19 -10.83
N THR A 48 1.12 0.92 -11.09
CA THR A 48 0.59 1.28 -12.41
C THR A 48 1.18 2.59 -12.86
N CYS A 49 1.30 2.75 -14.17
CA CYS A 49 1.72 3.99 -14.78
C CYS A 49 0.91 4.20 -16.06
N SER A 50 0.37 5.40 -16.21
CA SER A 50 -0.42 5.79 -17.38
C SER A 50 0.00 7.18 -17.84
N SER A 51 0.16 7.36 -19.15
CA SER A 51 0.52 8.63 -19.78
C SER A 51 -0.18 8.82 -21.13
N ALA A 52 -0.40 10.07 -21.52
CA ALA A 52 -0.81 10.47 -22.88
C ALA A 52 0.33 10.37 -23.93
N GLY A 53 1.55 10.10 -23.48
CA GLY A 53 2.70 9.80 -24.33
C GLY A 53 2.66 8.38 -24.89
N SER A 54 3.61 8.07 -25.78
CA SER A 54 3.65 6.78 -26.49
C SER A 54 4.52 5.72 -25.82
N THR A 55 5.25 6.05 -24.75
CA THR A 55 6.25 5.16 -24.16
C THR A 55 5.92 4.80 -22.72
N CYS A 56 5.43 3.57 -22.54
CA CYS A 56 5.26 2.93 -21.25
C CYS A 56 6.01 1.58 -21.25
N SER A 57 6.69 1.25 -20.16
CA SER A 57 7.35 -0.05 -20.00
C SER A 57 7.27 -0.54 -18.56
N SER A 58 7.31 -1.86 -18.37
CA SER A 58 7.42 -2.48 -17.07
C SER A 58 8.41 -3.64 -17.12
N SER A 59 9.02 -3.96 -15.98
CA SER A 59 9.87 -5.14 -15.85
C SER A 59 9.86 -5.66 -14.42
N PRO A 60 9.95 -6.99 -14.20
CA PRO A 60 10.13 -7.58 -12.87
C PRO A 60 11.53 -7.38 -12.27
N ASP A 61 12.48 -6.80 -13.00
CA ASP A 61 13.85 -6.60 -12.53
C ASP A 61 13.91 -5.72 -11.27
N ASN A 62 14.88 -6.01 -10.39
CA ASN A 62 15.06 -5.30 -9.11
C ASN A 62 13.79 -5.24 -8.23
N GLY A 63 12.95 -6.27 -8.31
CA GLY A 63 11.71 -6.35 -7.53
C GLY A 63 10.50 -5.71 -8.22
N GLY A 64 10.64 -5.27 -9.47
CA GLY A 64 9.54 -4.74 -10.27
C GLY A 64 9.56 -3.22 -10.41
N TRP A 65 9.26 -2.71 -11.60
CA TRP A 65 9.04 -1.29 -11.85
C TRP A 65 8.13 -1.06 -13.06
N VAL A 66 7.57 0.15 -13.12
CA VAL A 66 6.87 0.73 -14.29
C VAL A 66 7.53 2.05 -14.66
N GLU A 67 7.53 2.40 -15.94
CA GLU A 67 8.08 3.66 -16.44
C GLU A 67 7.15 4.22 -17.52
N CYS A 68 6.79 5.50 -17.41
CA CYS A 68 6.13 6.25 -18.48
C CYS A 68 6.90 7.55 -18.72
N ASP A 69 7.12 7.89 -19.99
CA ASP A 69 7.82 9.10 -20.42
C ASP A 69 9.16 9.33 -19.71
N GLY A 70 9.89 8.25 -19.43
CA GLY A 70 11.18 8.28 -18.73
C GLY A 70 11.09 8.46 -17.21
N ILE A 71 9.90 8.52 -16.62
CA ILE A 71 9.70 8.54 -15.16
C ILE A 71 9.47 7.12 -14.66
N ARG A 72 10.45 6.58 -13.93
CA ARG A 72 10.40 5.22 -13.38
C ARG A 72 9.88 5.20 -11.95
N THR A 73 8.88 4.37 -11.70
CA THR A 73 8.34 4.04 -10.38
C THR A 73 8.64 2.60 -10.05
N TYR A 74 9.36 2.38 -8.94
CA TYR A 74 9.69 1.04 -8.46
C TYR A 74 8.59 0.49 -7.57
N CYS A 75 8.47 -0.84 -7.56
CA CYS A 75 7.67 -1.55 -6.60
C CYS A 75 8.12 -1.23 -5.16
N PRO A 76 7.19 -1.03 -4.22
CA PRO A 76 7.55 -0.92 -2.82
C PRO A 76 8.13 -2.26 -2.34
N PRO A 77 9.13 -2.24 -1.44
CA PRO A 77 9.68 -3.46 -0.88
C PRO A 77 8.62 -4.22 -0.08
N ALA A 78 8.68 -5.55 -0.10
CA ALA A 78 7.80 -6.37 0.73
C ALA A 78 8.09 -6.17 2.22
N CYS A 79 7.04 -6.15 3.04
CA CYS A 79 7.19 -6.02 4.48
C CYS A 79 7.69 -7.31 5.15
N THR A 80 8.75 -7.18 5.94
CA THR A 80 9.23 -8.23 6.85
C THR A 80 9.17 -7.74 8.28
N CYS A 81 9.16 -8.64 9.25
CA CYS A 81 9.18 -8.25 10.66
C CYS A 81 10.62 -8.09 11.11
N GLY A 82 10.99 -6.87 11.50
CA GLY A 82 12.31 -6.57 12.05
C GLY A 82 12.60 -7.41 13.30
N THR A 83 13.89 -7.60 13.56
CA THR A 83 14.38 -8.40 14.70
C THR A 83 14.41 -7.59 16.00
N THR A 84 14.45 -6.26 15.91
CA THR A 84 14.48 -5.36 17.07
C THR A 84 13.14 -5.40 17.81
N ARG A 85 13.21 -5.67 19.11
CA ARG A 85 12.04 -5.72 20.00
C ARG A 85 11.94 -4.43 20.81
N TYR A 86 10.76 -3.83 20.78
CA TYR A 86 10.37 -2.67 21.56
C TYR A 86 9.36 -3.08 22.61
N THR A 87 9.41 -2.41 23.76
CA THR A 87 8.43 -2.58 24.83
C THR A 87 7.89 -1.22 25.22
N ALA A 88 6.56 -1.11 25.31
CA ALA A 88 5.90 0.09 25.77
C ALA A 88 4.80 -0.27 26.77
N THR A 89 4.66 0.55 27.81
CA THR A 89 3.57 0.43 28.78
C THR A 89 2.71 1.69 28.70
N ARG A 90 1.39 1.51 28.67
CA ARG A 90 0.43 2.59 28.79
C ARG A 90 -0.62 2.24 29.83
N SER A 91 -1.17 3.29 30.41
CA SER A 91 -2.31 3.18 31.31
C SER A 91 -3.49 3.91 30.68
N GLY A 92 -4.66 3.32 30.83
CA GLY A 92 -5.93 3.93 30.49
C GLY A 92 -6.82 4.00 31.72
N GLU A 93 -7.86 4.80 31.61
CA GLU A 93 -8.87 5.03 32.62
C GLU A 93 -10.26 4.82 32.02
N GLY A 94 -11.20 4.37 32.83
CA GLY A 94 -12.57 4.15 32.39
C GLY A 94 -13.50 3.73 33.51
N ALA A 95 -14.81 3.74 33.24
CA ALA A 95 -15.83 3.35 34.22
C ALA A 95 -15.69 1.89 34.71
N THR A 96 -15.01 1.04 33.94
CA THR A 96 -14.70 -0.35 34.29
C THR A 96 -13.24 -0.67 33.97
N CYS A 97 -12.68 -1.70 34.59
CA CYS A 97 -11.36 -2.23 34.22
C CYS A 97 -11.25 -2.56 32.73
N GLY A 98 -12.30 -3.14 32.13
CA GLY A 98 -12.31 -3.47 30.71
C GLY A 98 -12.24 -2.24 29.80
N ALA A 99 -12.94 -1.16 30.19
CA ALA A 99 -12.86 0.12 29.49
C ALA A 99 -11.46 0.75 29.61
N ALA A 100 -10.91 0.75 30.83
CA ALA A 100 -9.55 1.25 31.10
C ALA A 100 -8.48 0.48 30.31
N MET A 101 -8.59 -0.86 30.24
CA MET A 101 -7.68 -1.72 29.46
C MET A 101 -7.81 -1.47 27.95
N THR A 102 -9.03 -1.27 27.45
CA THR A 102 -9.27 -0.93 26.05
C THR A 102 -8.61 0.40 25.71
N GLN A 103 -8.76 1.42 26.56
CA GLN A 103 -8.11 2.72 26.36
C GLN A 103 -6.58 2.59 26.39
N ALA A 104 -6.01 1.83 27.34
CA ALA A 104 -4.57 1.56 27.40
C ALA A 104 -4.05 0.92 26.10
N ARG A 105 -4.79 -0.05 25.54
CA ARG A 105 -4.47 -0.70 24.26
C ARG A 105 -4.52 0.28 23.08
N THR A 106 -5.50 1.19 23.04
CA THR A 106 -5.58 2.24 22.01
C THR A 106 -4.34 3.14 22.06
N LEU A 107 -3.93 3.58 23.25
CA LEU A 107 -2.72 4.39 23.43
C LEU A 107 -1.44 3.63 23.01
N LEU A 108 -1.39 2.32 23.26
CA LEU A 108 -0.29 1.48 22.78
C LEU A 108 -0.29 1.36 21.27
N THR A 109 -1.44 1.19 20.63
CA THR A 109 -1.54 1.16 19.17
C THR A 109 -1.02 2.46 18.55
N SER A 110 -1.37 3.61 19.12
CA SER A 110 -0.80 4.91 18.70
C SER A 110 0.70 4.98 18.92
N THR A 111 1.21 4.46 20.05
CA THR A 111 2.65 4.38 20.32
C THR A 111 3.38 3.51 19.29
N VAL A 112 2.80 2.37 18.91
CA VAL A 112 3.36 1.49 17.88
C VAL A 112 3.36 2.19 16.52
N ALA A 113 2.25 2.84 16.13
CA ALA A 113 2.17 3.56 14.86
C ALA A 113 3.19 4.71 14.76
N ALA A 114 3.47 5.39 15.86
CA ALA A 114 4.47 6.46 15.91
C ALA A 114 5.92 5.94 15.76
N ASN A 115 6.21 4.73 16.25
CA ASN A 115 7.55 4.14 16.20
C ASN A 115 7.77 3.26 14.95
N CYS A 116 6.71 2.70 14.40
CA CYS A 116 6.74 1.79 13.26
C CYS A 116 5.87 2.35 12.12
N PRO A 117 6.43 3.19 11.22
CA PRO A 117 5.66 3.82 10.14
C PRO A 117 5.03 2.81 9.18
N ALA A 118 5.72 1.70 8.90
CA ALA A 118 5.18 0.58 8.11
C ALA A 118 4.26 -0.36 8.91
N GLY A 119 4.02 -0.07 10.20
CA GLY A 119 3.19 -0.87 11.10
C GLY A 119 3.96 -1.80 12.03
N GLY A 120 3.28 -2.26 13.08
CA GLY A 120 3.84 -3.20 14.06
C GLY A 120 3.75 -4.66 13.61
N CYS A 121 4.64 -5.49 14.16
CA CYS A 121 4.66 -6.94 13.99
C CYS A 121 4.98 -7.65 15.32
N ASN A 122 4.73 -8.96 15.39
CA ASN A 122 5.04 -9.82 16.53
C ASN A 122 4.54 -9.23 17.86
N ILE A 123 3.31 -8.69 17.82
CA ILE A 123 2.73 -7.94 18.94
C ILE A 123 2.26 -8.93 20.00
N SER A 124 2.70 -8.71 21.24
CA SER A 124 2.24 -9.45 22.40
C SER A 124 1.92 -8.49 23.54
N ASP A 125 0.72 -8.61 24.09
CA ASP A 125 0.26 -7.80 25.21
C ASP A 125 0.30 -8.59 26.52
N ALA A 126 0.81 -7.94 27.56
CA ALA A 126 0.68 -8.35 28.94
C ALA A 126 -0.26 -7.39 29.66
N LEU A 127 -1.31 -7.92 30.29
CA LEU A 127 -2.20 -7.14 31.13
C LEU A 127 -1.50 -6.82 32.45
N GLY A 128 -1.48 -5.54 32.79
CA GLY A 128 -1.01 -5.08 34.08
C GLY A 128 -2.12 -5.06 35.13
N GLN A 129 -1.93 -4.22 36.14
CA GLN A 129 -2.90 -4.08 37.23
C GLN A 129 -4.10 -3.26 36.78
N CYS A 130 -5.27 -3.58 37.34
CA CYS A 130 -6.42 -2.69 37.34
C CYS A 130 -6.71 -2.25 38.76
N ILE A 131 -6.68 -0.95 39.00
CA ILE A 131 -6.91 -0.35 40.31
C ILE A 131 -8.10 0.61 40.25
N PRO A 132 -8.97 0.62 41.28
CA PRO A 132 -9.98 1.66 41.40
C PRO A 132 -9.31 3.02 41.61
N LEU A 133 -9.87 4.08 41.05
CA LEU A 133 -9.36 5.45 41.17
C LEU A 133 -9.80 6.15 42.46
N GLY A 134 -10.84 5.63 43.11
CA GLY A 134 -11.38 6.19 44.34
C GLY A 134 -12.26 5.17 45.10
N PRO A 135 -12.83 5.58 46.24
CA PRO A 135 -13.62 4.69 47.09
C PRO A 135 -14.98 4.33 46.49
N ASN A 136 -15.50 5.12 45.54
CA ASN A 136 -16.80 4.88 44.93
C ASN A 136 -16.64 4.13 43.60
N ARG A 137 -17.63 3.28 43.29
CA ARG A 137 -17.69 2.57 42.00
C ARG A 137 -17.80 3.51 40.80
N THR A 138 -18.22 4.75 41.02
CA THR A 138 -18.35 5.79 39.99
C THR A 138 -17.04 6.53 39.70
N ASP A 139 -16.02 6.38 40.55
CA ASP A 139 -14.74 7.07 40.37
C ASP A 139 -13.92 6.44 39.23
N GLY A 140 -14.31 5.23 38.80
CA GLY A 140 -13.70 4.51 37.70
C GLY A 140 -12.45 3.74 38.10
N PHE A 141 -11.74 3.28 37.08
CA PHE A 141 -10.59 2.40 37.20
C PHE A 141 -9.46 2.91 36.32
N ARG A 142 -8.23 2.71 36.77
CA ARG A 142 -7.03 2.81 35.95
C ARG A 142 -6.47 1.42 35.71
N ALA A 143 -6.12 1.13 34.48
CA ALA A 143 -5.55 -0.14 34.10
C ALA A 143 -4.32 0.06 33.22
N SER A 144 -3.27 -0.75 33.43
CA SER A 144 -2.07 -0.72 32.59
C SER A 144 -1.97 -1.93 31.67
N VAL A 145 -1.39 -1.72 30.50
CA VAL A 145 -1.04 -2.77 29.55
C VAL A 145 0.39 -2.54 29.08
N THR A 146 1.17 -3.60 29.01
CA THR A 146 2.51 -3.59 28.43
C THR A 146 2.47 -4.34 27.10
N ARG A 147 2.96 -3.72 26.03
CA ARG A 147 3.06 -4.33 24.69
C ARG A 147 4.51 -4.48 24.30
N THR A 148 4.88 -5.71 23.92
CA THR A 148 6.14 -5.98 23.24
C THR A 148 5.85 -6.16 21.74
N TYR A 149 6.63 -5.53 20.89
CA TYR A 149 6.42 -5.53 19.44
C TYR A 149 7.75 -5.40 18.68
N SER A 150 7.76 -5.74 17.40
CA SER A 150 8.80 -5.28 16.46
C SER A 150 8.15 -4.43 15.36
N CYS A 151 8.94 -3.68 14.60
CA CYS A 151 8.43 -2.93 13.46
C CYS A 151 8.47 -3.77 12.19
N ARG A 152 7.56 -3.50 11.26
CA ARG A 152 7.72 -3.94 9.88
C ARG A 152 8.85 -3.14 9.23
N GLU A 153 9.66 -3.82 8.44
CA GLU A 153 10.84 -3.29 7.78
C GLU A 153 10.85 -3.71 6.29
N PRO A 154 11.38 -2.85 5.41
CA PRO A 154 11.86 -1.48 5.68
C PRO A 154 10.71 -0.49 5.97
N ALA A 155 11.04 0.72 6.44
CA ALA A 155 10.07 1.72 6.90
C ALA A 155 9.04 2.16 5.84
N ASN A 156 9.35 1.96 4.56
CA ASN A 156 8.52 2.27 3.40
C ASN A 156 7.95 1.02 2.71
N CYS A 157 7.99 -0.14 3.38
CA CYS A 157 7.34 -1.34 2.87
C CYS A 157 5.81 -1.19 2.89
N GLN A 158 5.14 -1.92 2.00
CA GLN A 158 3.68 -1.95 1.93
C GLN A 158 3.19 -3.38 1.73
#